data_AF-G2Z0F3-F1
#
_entry.id   AF-G2Z0F3-F1
#
_cell.length_a   1.000
_cell.length_b   1.000
_cell.length_c   1.000
_cell.angle_alpha   90.00
_cell.angle_beta   90.00
_cell.angle_gamma   90.00
#
_symmetry.space_group_name_H-M   'P 1'
#
loop_
_entity.id
_entity.type
_entity.pdbx_description
1 polymer ?
#
loop_
_entity_poly.entity_id
_entity_poly.type
_entity_poly.pdbx_seq_one_letter_code
_entity_poly.pdbx_strand_id
1 'polypeptide(L)'
;MNEFLTKYSNIFTNFIKQNPEYFYLIISAISLLFFIGSIRKWDWIINKSGKYYERRTGFWVNIFGEKLVRLYVTVISAIALILSLIIFFYYKLT
;
A
#
# COMPACT_ATOMS: atom_id res chain seq x y z
N MET A 1 -22.05 -18.65 0.66
CA MET A 1 -20.92 -17.75 0.34
C MET A 1 -20.90 -16.50 1.25
N ASN A 2 -22.03 -15.82 1.41
CA ASN A 2 -22.09 -14.52 2.13
C ASN A 2 -21.84 -14.61 3.64
N GLU A 3 -22.25 -15.72 4.28
CA GLU A 3 -22.14 -15.90 5.73
C GLU A 3 -20.69 -16.12 6.20
N PHE A 4 -19.89 -16.86 5.42
CA PHE A 4 -18.46 -17.03 5.71
C PHE A 4 -17.70 -15.70 5.59
N LEU A 5 -17.93 -14.93 4.52
CA LEU A 5 -17.27 -13.64 4.31
C LEU A 5 -17.64 -12.63 5.41
N THR A 6 -18.92 -12.57 5.80
CA THR A 6 -19.36 -11.70 6.91
C THR A 6 -18.76 -12.12 8.24
N LYS A 7 -18.65 -13.43 8.53
CA LYS A 7 -18.00 -13.93 9.74
C LYS A 7 -16.54 -13.49 9.84
N TYR A 8 -15.73 -13.70 8.80
CA TYR A 8 -14.32 -13.31 8.81
C TYR A 8 -14.13 -11.79 8.81
N SER A 9 -14.96 -11.05 8.07
CA SER A 9 -14.97 -9.58 8.11
C SER A 9 -15.23 -9.06 9.53
N ASN A 10 -16.19 -9.64 10.24
CA ASN A 10 -16.50 -9.22 11.62
C ASN A 10 -15.37 -9.55 12.59
N ILE A 11 -14.75 -10.73 12.48
CA ILE A 11 -13.59 -11.09 13.32
C ILE A 11 -12.44 -10.10 13.10
N PHE A 12 -12.10 -9.82 11.84
CA PHE A 12 -11.06 -8.87 11.48
C PHE A 12 -11.38 -7.46 11.99
N THR A 13 -12.61 -6.98 11.76
CA THR A 13 -13.04 -5.65 12.19
C THR A 13 -13.01 -5.53 13.71
N ASN A 14 -13.46 -6.54 14.44
CA ASN A 14 -13.43 -6.55 15.90
C ASN A 14 -11.99 -6.59 16.43
N PHE A 15 -11.09 -7.36 15.78
CA PHE A 15 -9.67 -7.39 16.14
C PHE A 15 -9.01 -6.01 15.97
N ILE A 16 -9.26 -5.33 14.85
CA ILE A 16 -8.73 -3.99 14.58
C ILE A 16 -9.32 -2.96 15.56
N LYS A 17 -10.61 -3.06 15.91
CA LYS A 17 -11.22 -2.19 16.92
C LYS A 17 -10.61 -2.38 18.31
N GLN A 18 -10.27 -3.62 18.67
CA GLN A 18 -9.66 -3.93 19.96
C GLN A 18 -8.18 -3.55 20.02
N ASN A 19 -7.46 -3.62 18.90
CA ASN A 19 -6.04 -3.30 18.81
C ASN A 19 -5.78 -2.37 17.61
N PRO A 20 -6.18 -1.10 17.70
CA PRO A 20 -6.08 -0.14 16.60
C PRO A 20 -4.64 0.06 16.14
N GLU A 21 -3.65 -0.19 17.00
CA GLU A 21 -2.24 -0.07 16.66
C GLU A 21 -1.82 -1.03 15.54
N TYR A 22 -2.36 -2.25 15.49
CA TYR A 22 -1.99 -3.23 14.45
C TYR A 22 -2.47 -2.83 13.05
N PHE A 23 -3.43 -1.90 12.95
CA PHE A 23 -3.79 -1.33 11.65
C PHE A 23 -2.60 -0.64 10.99
N TYR A 24 -1.73 0.03 11.77
CA TYR A 24 -0.52 0.66 11.25
C TYR A 24 0.51 -0.35 10.72
N LEU A 25 0.53 -1.58 11.25
CA LEU A 25 1.36 -2.66 10.69
C LEU A 25 0.84 -3.14 9.34
N ILE A 26 -0.47 -3.13 9.12
CA ILE A 26 -1.04 -3.45 7.80
C ILE A 26 -0.63 -2.39 6.79
N ILE A 27 -0.74 -1.11 7.17
CA ILE A 27 -0.28 0.01 6.35
C ILE A 27 1.22 -0.14 6.05
N SER A 28 2.04 -0.42 7.05
CA SER A 28 3.49 -0.55 6.88
C SER A 28 3.84 -1.71 5.93
N ALA A 29 3.16 -2.85 6.03
CA ALA A 29 3.34 -3.99 5.13
C ALA A 29 2.98 -3.64 3.67
N ILE A 30 1.86 -2.94 3.47
CA ILE A 30 1.46 -2.46 2.13
C ILE A 30 2.49 -1.46 1.60
N SER A 31 2.88 -0.46 2.39
CA SER A 31 3.89 0.52 2.01
C SER A 31 5.23 -0.14 1.67
N LEU A 32 5.64 -1.16 2.42
CA LEU A 32 6.85 -1.93 2.17
C LEU A 32 6.78 -2.66 0.82
N LEU A 33 5.63 -3.25 0.49
CA LEU A 33 5.41 -3.92 -0.78
C LEU A 33 5.47 -2.94 -1.97
N PHE A 34 4.89 -1.75 -1.82
CA PHE A 34 5.01 -0.67 -2.83
C PHE A 34 6.45 -0.17 -2.96
N PHE A 35 7.17 -0.01 -1.84
CA PHE A 35 8.57 0.41 -1.84
C PHE A 35 9.46 -0.60 -2.55
N ILE A 36 9.36 -1.88 -2.18
CA ILE A 36 10.12 -2.98 -2.81
C ILE A 36 9.79 -3.07 -4.29
N GLY A 37 8.50 -3.08 -4.63
CA GLY A 37 8.11 -3.21 -6.02
C GLY A 37 8.58 -2.01 -6.85
N SER A 38 8.60 -0.80 -6.26
CA SER A 38 9.05 0.40 -6.97
C SER A 38 10.54 0.31 -7.28
N ILE A 39 11.36 -0.13 -6.31
CA ILE A 39 12.80 -0.39 -6.48
C ILE A 39 13.04 -1.51 -7.50
N ARG A 40 12.29 -2.62 -7.40
CA ARG A 40 12.37 -3.76 -8.32
C ARG A 40 11.76 -3.50 -9.70
N LYS A 41 11.29 -2.28 -9.95
CA LYS A 41 10.65 -1.85 -11.19
C LYS A 41 9.48 -2.74 -11.60
N TRP A 42 8.68 -3.19 -10.65
CA TRP A 42 7.49 -3.98 -10.94
C TRP A 42 6.53 -3.19 -11.83
N ASP A 43 6.03 -3.86 -12.87
CA ASP A 43 5.19 -3.24 -13.89
C ASP A 43 3.88 -2.74 -13.29
N TRP A 44 3.25 -3.54 -12.42
CA TRP A 44 1.93 -3.26 -11.83
C TRP A 44 1.85 -1.97 -10.99
N ILE A 45 2.99 -1.40 -10.59
CA ILE A 45 3.04 -0.15 -9.81
C ILE A 45 2.70 1.07 -10.66
N ILE A 46 3.06 1.03 -11.94
CA ILE A 46 2.92 2.18 -12.85
C ILE A 46 2.06 1.82 -14.05
N ASN A 47 2.24 0.62 -14.59
CA ASN A 47 1.49 0.08 -15.71
C ASN A 47 0.51 -0.99 -15.23
N LYS A 48 -0.74 -0.95 -15.66
CA LYS A 48 -1.62 -2.11 -15.51
C LYS A 48 -1.04 -3.26 -16.33
N SER A 49 -0.66 -4.35 -15.66
CA SER A 49 -0.26 -5.58 -16.33
C SER A 49 -1.48 -6.20 -17.00
N GLY A 50 -1.70 -5.88 -18.27
CA GLY A 50 -2.82 -6.40 -19.05
C GLY A 50 -2.53 -6.25 -20.53
N LYS A 51 -2.60 -7.34 -21.27
CA LYS A 51 -2.34 -7.30 -22.71
C LYS A 51 -3.51 -6.62 -23.43
N TYR A 52 -3.09 -5.75 -24.35
CA TYR A 52 -3.82 -5.28 -25.51
C TYR A 52 -4.78 -4.08 -25.32
N TYR A 53 -4.46 -3.01 -26.07
CA TYR A 53 -5.33 -1.91 -26.50
C TYR A 53 -5.56 -0.70 -25.55
N GLU A 54 -5.34 -0.79 -24.24
CA GLU A 54 -5.46 0.36 -23.33
C GLU A 54 -4.15 0.70 -22.61
N ARG A 55 -3.12 1.10 -23.37
CA ARG A 55 -1.98 1.85 -22.80
C ARG A 55 -2.42 3.27 -22.43
N ARG A 56 -3.36 3.42 -21.48
CA ARG A 56 -3.40 4.68 -20.72
C ARG A 56 -2.26 4.61 -19.74
N THR A 57 -1.10 5.12 -20.14
CA THR A 57 -0.12 5.63 -19.17
C THR A 57 -0.90 6.42 -18.14
N GLY A 58 -0.76 6.06 -16.85
CA GLY A 58 -1.50 6.73 -15.79
C GLY A 58 -1.34 8.25 -15.91
N PHE A 59 -2.37 9.03 -15.58
CA PHE A 59 -2.38 10.49 -15.76
C PHE A 59 -1.05 11.16 -15.34
N TRP A 60 -0.50 10.75 -14.19
CA TRP A 60 0.78 11.20 -13.66
C TRP A 60 2.00 10.79 -14.51
N VAL A 61 1.99 9.60 -15.10
CA VAL A 61 3.06 9.09 -15.99
C VAL A 61 3.09 9.88 -17.29
N ASN A 62 1.92 10.26 -17.80
CA ASN A 62 1.82 11.05 -19.03
C ASN A 62 2.35 12.49 -18.84
N ILE A 63 2.23 13.05 -17.64
CA ILE A 63 2.66 14.42 -17.33
C ILE A 63 4.11 14.49 -16.88
N PHE A 64 4.52 13.61 -15.95
CA PHE A 64 5.83 13.67 -15.30
C PHE A 64 6.82 12.62 -15.83
N GLY A 65 6.35 11.66 -16.64
CA GLY A 65 7.16 10.55 -17.09
C GLY A 65 7.32 9.45 -16.04
N GLU A 66 7.58 8.23 -16.51
CA GLU A 66 7.67 7.04 -15.67
C GLU A 66 8.75 7.15 -14.58
N LYS A 67 9.90 7.75 -14.92
CA LYS A 67 11.04 7.85 -13.99
C LYS A 67 10.71 8.71 -12.77
N LEU A 68 10.06 9.87 -12.97
CA LEU A 68 9.68 10.75 -11.86
C LEU A 68 8.56 10.14 -11.04
N VAL A 69 7.52 9.58 -11.67
CA VAL A 69 6.43 8.92 -10.95
C VAL A 69 6.94 7.77 -10.07
N ARG A 70 7.88 6.96 -10.58
CA ARG A 70 8.50 5.88 -9.81
C ARG A 70 9.28 6.42 -8.61
N LEU A 71 10.03 7.51 -8.78
CA LEU A 71 10.74 8.17 -7.69
C LEU A 71 9.76 8.68 -6.62
N TYR A 72 8.67 9.33 -7.03
CA TYR A 72 7.61 9.79 -6.12
C TYR A 72 6.96 8.63 -5.34
N VAL A 73 6.58 7.55 -6.01
CA VAL A 73 6.01 6.37 -5.33
C VAL A 73 6.99 5.78 -4.33
N THR A 74 8.28 5.72 -4.68
CA THR A 74 9.34 5.25 -3.77
C THR A 74 9.46 6.13 -2.53
N VAL A 75 9.47 7.45 -2.71
CA VAL A 75 9.59 8.40 -1.59
C VAL A 75 8.35 8.36 -0.69
N ILE A 76 7.15 8.39 -1.27
CA ILE A 76 5.90 8.35 -0.52
C ILE A 76 5.75 7.04 0.24
N SER A 77 6.06 5.90 -0.39
CA SER A 77 6.00 4.60 0.28
C SER A 77 7.02 4.48 1.42
N ALA A 78 8.23 5.04 1.26
CA ALA A 78 9.21 5.10 2.34
C ALA A 78 8.73 5.95 3.53
N ILE A 79 8.18 7.14 3.26
CA ILE A 79 7.65 8.03 4.30
C ILE A 79 6.48 7.37 5.02
N ALA A 80 5.53 6.79 4.28
CA ALA A 80 4.38 6.10 4.85
C ALA A 80 4.80 4.90 5.72
N LEU A 81 5.82 4.15 5.30
CA LEU A 81 6.39 3.05 6.07
C LEU A 81 7.02 3.54 7.38
N ILE A 82 7.85 4.58 7.34
CA ILE A 82 8.50 5.13 8.53
C ILE A 82 7.45 5.69 9.51
N LEU A 83 6.51 6.50 9.01
CA LEU A 83 5.46 7.09 9.85
C LEU A 83 4.57 6.03 10.49
N SER A 84 4.12 5.03 9.72
CA SER A 84 3.28 3.96 10.25
C SER A 84 3.99 3.13 11.33
N LEU A 85 5.29 2.86 11.17
CA LEU A 85 6.08 2.19 12.21
C LEU A 85 6.25 3.08 13.46
N ILE A 86 6.57 4.37 13.30
CA ILE A 86 6.67 5.31 14.43
C ILE A 86 5.36 5.34 15.21
N ILE A 87 4.23 5.49 14.51
CA ILE A 87 2.90 5.53 15.13
C ILE A 87 2.59 4.21 15.83
N PHE A 88 2.89 3.06 15.20
CA PHE A 88 2.72 1.75 15.83
C PHE A 88 3.49 1.64 17.15
N PHE A 89 4.78 1.98 17.14
CA PHE A 89 5.60 1.92 18.36
C PHE A 89 5.13 2.93 19.40
N TYR A 90 4.71 4.13 19.01
CA TYR A 90 4.18 5.13 19.94
C TYR A 90 2.94 4.62 20.69
N TYR A 91 1.96 4.08 19.95
CA TYR A 91 0.75 3.50 20.56
C TYR A 91 1.00 2.21 21.33
N LYS A 92 2.07 1.46 21.00
CA LYS A 92 2.40 0.22 21.72
C LYS A 92 3.17 0.47 23.01
N LEU A 93 3.97 1.53 23.06
CA LEU A 93 4.82 1.87 24.21
C LEU A 93 4.11 2.72 25.26
N THR A 94 2.98 3.35 24.90
CA THR A 94 2.10 4.15 25.79
C THR A 94 0.95 3.30 26.30
#